data_AF-A0A1Q9VSY8-F1
#
_entry.id   AF-A0A1Q9VSY8-F1
#
_cell.length_a   1.000
_cell.length_b   1.000
_cell.length_c   1.000
_cell.angle_alpha   90.00
_cell.angle_beta   90.00
_cell.angle_gamma   90.00
#
_symmetry.space_group_name_H-M   'P 1'
#
loop_
_entity.id
_entity.type
_entity.pdbx_description
1 polymer ?
#
loop_
_entity_poly.entity_id
_entity_poly.type
_entity_poly.pdbx_seq_one_letter_code
_entity_poly.pdbx_strand_id
1 'polypeptide(L)' 'MDERAHDAPGPDGTAEVEDVRDIVGVSVLMANGRLAPRRFASRAEAEAWARPDEGERVVELNLLCDCDM' A
#
# COMPACT_ATOMS: atom_id res chain seq x y z
N MET A 1 4.37 -32.08 -21.31
CA MET A 1 5.11 -31.76 -20.08
C MET A 1 6.44 -31.18 -20.51
N ASP A 2 6.57 -29.85 -20.53
CA ASP A 2 7.87 -29.18 -20.62
C ASP A 2 7.85 -28.06 -19.60
N GLU A 3 8.42 -28.37 -18.45
CA GLU A 3 8.61 -27.48 -17.33
C GLU A 3 9.83 -26.57 -17.57
N ARG A 4 9.65 -25.30 -17.19
CA ARG A 4 10.65 -24.43 -16.54
C ARG A 4 11.88 -24.02 -17.36
N ALA A 5 11.81 -22.78 -17.84
CA ALA A 5 12.99 -21.91 -17.93
C ALA A 5 12.59 -20.49 -17.51
N HIS A 6 12.60 -20.24 -16.20
CA HIS A 6 12.56 -18.91 -15.64
C HIS A 6 13.42 -18.92 -14.37
N ASP A 7 14.74 -18.98 -14.53
CA ASP A 7 15.66 -18.59 -13.45
C ASP A 7 17.09 -18.39 -13.97
N ALA A 8 17.56 -17.16 -13.85
CA ALA A 8 18.97 -16.86 -13.58
C ALA A 8 19.04 -15.49 -12.90
N PRO A 9 19.26 -15.40 -11.58
CA PRO A 9 19.58 -14.13 -10.92
C PRO A 9 21.07 -13.80 -11.11
N GLY A 10 21.36 -12.71 -11.82
CA GLY A 10 22.70 -12.12 -11.90
C GLY A 10 23.06 -11.35 -10.63
N PRO A 11 24.35 -11.31 -10.22
CA PRO A 11 24.75 -10.68 -8.96
C PRO A 11 25.10 -9.19 -9.12
N ASP A 12 24.87 -8.45 -8.03
CA ASP A 12 25.38 -7.12 -7.67
C ASP A 12 24.73 -5.86 -8.28
N GLY A 13 24.00 -5.14 -7.41
CA GLY A 13 23.61 -3.75 -7.66
C GLY A 13 22.50 -3.24 -6.74
N THR A 14 22.84 -2.91 -5.50
CA THR A 14 22.03 -2.24 -4.47
C THR A 14 21.27 -1.00 -4.96
N ALA A 15 20.04 -1.20 -5.41
CA ALA A 15 18.92 -0.42 -4.92
C ALA A 15 17.92 -1.47 -4.44
N GLU A 16 17.57 -1.44 -3.17
CA GLU A 16 16.30 -1.98 -2.72
C GLU A 16 15.23 -1.14 -3.42
N VAL A 17 15.03 -1.40 -4.72
CA VAL A 17 13.84 -0.98 -5.44
C VAL A 17 12.73 -1.68 -4.69
N GLU A 18 12.07 -0.96 -3.78
CA GLU A 18 10.84 -1.40 -3.14
C GLU A 18 10.02 -2.09 -4.23
N ASP A 19 9.79 -3.40 -4.08
CA ASP A 19 9.01 -4.13 -5.07
C ASP A 19 7.72 -3.34 -5.21
N VAL A 20 7.36 -3.01 -6.44
CA VAL A 20 6.24 -2.12 -6.69
C VAL A 20 4.98 -2.65 -5.96
N ARG A 21 4.79 -3.98 -5.88
CA ARG A 21 3.66 -4.58 -5.16
C ARG A 21 3.69 -4.37 -3.64
N ASP A 22 4.85 -4.01 -3.09
CA ASP A 22 5.12 -3.71 -1.68
C ASP A 22 5.05 -2.20 -1.37
N ILE A 23 4.91 -1.33 -2.38
CA ILE A 23 4.71 0.11 -2.18
C ILE A 23 3.26 0.36 -1.71
N VAL A 24 3.05 0.13 -0.41
CA VAL A 24 1.78 0.27 0.28
C VAL A 24 1.77 1.51 1.17
N GLY A 25 0.70 2.30 1.07
CA GLY A 25 0.42 3.44 1.93
C GLY A 25 -0.73 3.13 2.87
N VAL A 26 -0.84 3.85 3.99
CA VAL A 26 -1.97 3.70 4.90
C VAL A 26 -2.83 4.95 4.86
N SER A 27 -4.15 4.76 4.82
CA SER A 27 -5.14 5.84 4.94
C SER A 27 -6.38 5.36 5.71
N VAL A 28 -7.31 6.28 5.95
CA VAL A 28 -8.57 6.00 6.64
C VAL A 28 -9.72 6.22 5.68
N LEU A 29 -10.51 5.18 5.44
CA LEU A 29 -11.76 5.24 4.70
C LEU A 29 -12.86 5.76 5.64
N MET A 30 -13.36 6.96 5.37
CA MET A 30 -14.46 7.57 6.12
C MET A 30 -15.80 6.95 5.72
N ALA A 31 -16.83 7.12 6.57
CA ALA A 31 -18.17 6.60 6.30
C ALA A 31 -18.82 7.13 5.00
N ASN A 32 -18.37 8.29 4.51
CA ASN A 32 -18.80 8.85 3.22
C ASN A 32 -18.15 8.16 1.99
N GLY A 33 -17.34 7.12 2.21
CA GLY A 33 -16.65 6.38 1.15
C GLY A 33 -15.40 7.08 0.60
N ARG A 34 -14.99 8.22 1.17
CA ARG A 34 -13.77 8.95 0.80
C ARG A 34 -12.62 8.62 1.75
N LEU A 35 -11.40 8.72 1.25
CA LEU A 35 -10.20 8.65 2.06
C LEU A 35 -9.98 9.94 2.84
N ALA A 36 -9.37 9.82 4.01
CA ALA A 36 -8.99 10.95 4.84
C ALA A 36 -8.12 11.94 4.03
N PRO A 37 -8.32 13.25 4.20
CA PRO A 37 -7.62 14.29 3.44
C PRO A 37 -6.16 14.50 3.89
N ARG A 38 -5.55 13.49 4.52
CA ARG A 38 -4.17 13.50 4.98
C ARG A 38 -3.52 12.15 4.73
N ARG A 39 -2.19 12.15 4.67
CA ARG A 39 -1.36 10.96 4.56
C ARG A 39 -0.87 10.56 5.95
N PHE A 40 -0.70 9.27 6.18
CA PHE A 40 -0.22 8.72 7.45
C PHE A 40 1.13 8.05 7.23
N ALA A 41 2.05 8.21 8.18
CA ALA A 41 3.35 7.58 8.12
C ALA A 41 3.32 6.09 8.52
N SER A 42 2.28 5.66 9.24
CA SER A 42 2.15 4.29 9.75
C SER A 42 0.70 3.93 10.05
N ARG A 43 0.40 2.63 10.09
CA ARG A 43 -0.94 2.13 10.46
C ARG A 43 -1.38 2.60 11.83
N ALA A 44 -0.49 2.56 12.83
CA ALA A 44 -0.79 3.03 14.18
C ALA A 44 -1.21 4.52 14.22
N GLU A 45 -0.62 5.37 13.35
CA GLU A 45 -1.02 6.78 13.24
C GLU A 45 -2.43 6.90 12.65
N ALA A 46 -2.74 6.12 11.63
CA ALA A 46 -4.06 6.07 11.02
C ALA A 46 -5.12 5.53 12.00
N GLU A 47 -4.79 4.49 12.78
CA GLU A 47 -5.66 3.92 13.82
C GLU A 47 -5.94 4.91 14.94
N ALA A 48 -4.94 5.68 15.37
CA ALA A 48 -5.12 6.72 16.39
C ALA A 48 -5.99 7.89 15.91
N TRP A 49 -6.04 8.13 14.59
CA TRP A 49 -6.89 9.14 13.98
C TRP A 49 -8.31 8.64 13.71
N ALA A 50 -8.44 7.38 13.27
CA ALA A 50 -9.70 6.78 12.88
C ALA A 50 -10.68 6.68 14.05
N ARG A 51 -11.94 6.98 13.77
CA ARG A 51 -13.08 6.87 14.67
C ARG A 51 -13.98 5.74 14.18
N PRO A 52 -13.74 4.49 14.62
CA PRO A 52 -14.55 3.35 14.17
C PRO A 52 -16.02 3.48 14.54
N ASP A 53 -16.35 4.21 15.61
CA ASP A 53 -17.72 4.52 16.03
C ASP A 53 -18.47 5.39 15.00
N GLU A 54 -17.75 6.23 14.25
CA GLU A 54 -18.30 7.03 13.15
C GLU A 54 -18.28 6.27 11.80
N GLY A 55 -17.91 4.98 11.81
CA GLY A 55 -17.84 4.13 10.62
C GLY A 55 -16.53 4.25 9.83
N GLU A 56 -15.51 4.86 10.40
CA GLU A 56 -14.19 5.01 9.77
C GLU A 56 -13.36 3.72 9.88
N ARG A 57 -12.58 3.42 8.83
CA ARG A 57 -11.78 2.18 8.78
C ARG A 57 -10.38 2.46 8.23
N VAL A 58 -9.38 1.93 8.91
CA VAL A 58 -8.00 1.98 8.41
C VAL A 58 -7.85 0.99 7.26
N VAL A 59 -7.31 1.46 6.14
CA VAL A 59 -7.11 0.68 4.91
C VAL A 59 -5.68 0.86 4.41
N GLU A 60 -5.16 -0.21 3.82
CA GLU A 60 -3.91 -0.18 3.08
C GLU A 60 -4.22 0.07 1.60
N LEU A 61 -3.51 1.03 1.03
CA LEU A 61 -3.63 1.44 -0.35
C LEU A 61 -2.38 0.96 -1.08
N ASN A 62 -2.57 0.26 -2.18
CA ASN A 62 -1.46 0.09 -3.12
C ASN A 62 -1.22 1.44 -3.80
N LEU A 63 -0.09 2.09 -3.50
CA LEU A 63 0.21 3.44 -3.98
C LEU A 63 0.50 3.50 -5.49
N LEU A 64 0.57 2.35 -6.15
CA LEU A 64 0.81 2.25 -7.60
C LEU A 64 -0.46 2.08 -8.41
N CYS A 65 -1.57 1.73 -7.76
CA CYS A 65 -2.88 1.69 -8.39
C CYS A 65 -3.59 3.04 -8.31
N ASP A 66 -2.85 4.15 -8.23
CA ASP A 66 -3.40 5.46 -8.57
C ASP A 66 -3.66 5.46 -10.08
N CYS A 67 -4.82 4.92 -10.48
CA CYS A 67 -5.25 4.81 -11.87
C CYS A 67 -5.72 6.17 -12.45
N ASP A 68 -5.21 7.28 -11.91
CA ASP A 68 -5.41 8.63 -12.45
C ASP A 68 -4.22 8.96 -13.37
N MET A 69 -4.17 8.32 -14.53
CA MET A 69 -3.28 8.66 -15.65
C MET A 69 -4.06 8.74 -16.95
#